data_AF-A0A2L1KL12-F1
#
_entry.id   AF-A0A2L1KL12-F1
#
_cell.length_a   1.000
_cell.length_b   1.000
_cell.length_c   1.000
_cell.angle_alpha   90.00
_cell.angle_beta   90.00
_cell.angle_gamma   90.00
#
_symmetry.space_group_name_H-M   'P 1'
#
loop_
_entity.id
_entity.type
_entity.pdbx_description
1 polymer ?
#
loop_
_entity_poly.entity_id
_entity_poly.type
_entity_poly.pdbx_seq_one_letter_code
_entity_poly.pdbx_strand_id
1 'polypeptide(L)'
;MPGTGDTCVYGERLPGIFFQDIVMTIQSPENPVIQLLENMLEALSTSPDSINNERRRRRFLLNWLDSARQMSEFRGMPEEFTALRKLLATNTDIPVENTLKSLLESGHNAALYDLYRFRAALATCRSLGWQIGTCAWNDQLLSETLSRAQTGKRHILQLNSTGDTFSTTGRMIRPVAFSLIHPATINTSEVEEIFRDEGFMLAHGRECSLNGSGRNMLSRILHVGHSGLAEEEWGMDNSLLLH
;
A
#
# COMPACT_ATOMS: atom_id res chain seq x y z
N MET A 1 -27.47 -35.96 -11.19
CA MET A 1 -27.90 -34.79 -11.98
C MET A 1 -28.75 -33.93 -11.05
N PRO A 2 -28.10 -32.97 -10.38
CA PRO A 2 -28.11 -31.54 -10.74
C PRO A 2 -26.65 -31.09 -10.99
N GLY A 3 -26.30 -30.01 -11.65
CA GLY A 3 -26.94 -28.72 -11.89
C GLY A 3 -25.73 -27.79 -12.05
N THR A 4 -25.54 -27.25 -13.25
CA THR A 4 -24.42 -26.41 -13.68
C THR A 4 -24.18 -25.25 -12.70
N GLY A 5 -23.08 -25.35 -11.95
CA GLY A 5 -22.50 -24.22 -11.22
C GLY A 5 -21.53 -23.51 -12.14
N ASP A 6 -21.78 -22.23 -12.38
CA ASP A 6 -20.93 -21.34 -13.15
C ASP A 6 -19.51 -21.33 -12.58
N THR A 7 -18.61 -21.98 -13.29
CA THR A 7 -17.17 -21.83 -13.14
C THR A 7 -16.82 -20.41 -13.56
N CYS A 8 -16.70 -19.49 -12.61
CA CYS A 8 -15.98 -18.24 -12.82
C CYS A 8 -14.52 -18.61 -13.10
N VAL A 9 -14.20 -18.71 -14.39
CA VAL A 9 -12.84 -18.82 -14.90
C VAL A 9 -12.11 -17.55 -14.46
N TYR A 10 -11.21 -17.70 -13.49
CA TYR A 10 -10.24 -16.67 -13.12
C TYR A 10 -9.47 -16.27 -14.37
N GLY A 11 -9.86 -15.14 -14.96
CA GLY A 11 -9.12 -14.46 -16.02
C GLY A 11 -7.74 -14.11 -15.51
N GLU A 12 -6.77 -14.82 -16.06
CA GLU A 12 -5.37 -14.47 -16.30
C GLU A 12 -4.75 -13.39 -15.40
N ARG A 13 -3.88 -13.86 -14.51
CA ARG A 13 -2.93 -13.08 -13.71
C ARG A 13 -2.15 -12.09 -14.58
N LEU A 14 -2.49 -10.81 -14.48
CA LEU A 14 -1.47 -9.77 -14.57
C LEU A 14 -0.53 -9.90 -13.36
N PRO A 15 0.79 -9.74 -13.51
CA PRO A 15 1.74 -9.98 -12.43
C PRO A 15 1.53 -8.96 -11.31
N GLY A 16 0.83 -9.37 -10.24
CA GLY A 16 0.48 -8.54 -9.09
C GLY A 16 1.65 -7.97 -8.29
N ILE A 17 2.89 -8.38 -8.60
CA ILE A 17 4.12 -7.79 -8.06
C ILE A 17 4.40 -6.42 -8.70
N PHE A 18 3.96 -6.23 -9.95
CA PHE A 18 4.29 -5.04 -10.74
C PHE A 18 3.39 -3.83 -10.44
N PHE A 19 2.15 -4.10 -10.03
CA PHE A 19 1.17 -3.06 -9.66
C PHE A 19 1.49 -2.41 -8.32
N GLN A 20 2.18 -3.10 -7.40
CA GLN A 20 2.56 -2.52 -6.12
C GLN A 20 3.62 -1.42 -6.28
N ASP A 21 4.60 -1.61 -7.16
CA ASP A 21 5.73 -0.67 -7.31
C ASP A 21 5.32 0.69 -7.92
N ILE A 22 4.30 0.74 -8.78
CA ILE A 22 3.83 1.99 -9.42
C ILE A 22 2.83 2.75 -8.52
N VAL A 23 2.08 2.03 -7.68
CA VAL A 23 1.00 2.61 -6.87
C VAL A 23 1.52 3.15 -5.52
N MET A 24 2.80 2.92 -5.18
CA MET A 24 3.39 3.28 -3.88
C MET A 24 3.74 4.78 -3.70
N THR A 25 3.57 5.62 -4.72
CA THR A 25 3.91 7.06 -4.64
C THR A 25 2.68 7.93 -4.92
N ILE A 26 1.66 7.87 -4.06
CA ILE A 26 0.39 8.60 -4.27
C ILE A 26 0.05 9.46 -3.07
N GLN A 27 0.61 10.67 -3.03
CA GLN A 27 0.14 11.78 -2.19
C GLN A 27 0.36 13.14 -2.86
N SER A 28 -0.57 14.08 -2.59
CA SER A 28 -0.58 15.52 -2.95
C SER A 28 -1.50 15.93 -4.14
N PRO A 29 -2.13 17.14 -4.13
CA PRO A 29 -3.12 17.59 -5.13
C PRO A 29 -2.59 17.75 -6.57
N GLU A 30 -1.29 17.57 -6.77
CA GLU A 30 -0.63 17.44 -8.06
C GLU A 30 0.29 16.21 -7.97
N ASN A 31 -0.30 15.02 -8.00
CA ASN A 31 0.48 13.78 -7.98
C ASN A 31 1.24 13.65 -9.31
N PRO A 32 2.58 13.67 -9.29
CA PRO A 32 3.37 13.65 -10.51
C PRO A 32 3.25 12.33 -11.27
N VAL A 33 2.84 11.22 -10.63
CA VAL A 33 2.49 9.95 -11.28
C VAL A 33 1.16 10.05 -12.03
N ILE A 34 0.14 10.66 -11.41
CA ILE A 34 -1.16 10.88 -12.06
C ILE A 34 -0.96 11.80 -13.26
N GLN A 35 -0.26 12.92 -13.07
CA GLN A 35 0.09 13.86 -14.13
C GLN A 35 0.91 13.18 -15.24
N LEU A 36 1.85 12.29 -14.90
CA LEU A 36 2.60 11.51 -15.88
C LEU A 36 1.70 10.60 -16.72
N LEU A 37 0.75 9.90 -16.08
CA LEU A 37 -0.21 9.02 -16.76
C LEU A 37 -1.18 9.79 -17.66
N GLU A 38 -1.67 10.95 -17.20
CA GLU A 38 -2.50 11.87 -17.98
C GLU A 38 -1.74 12.39 -19.20
N ASN A 39 -0.50 12.87 -19.02
CA ASN A 39 0.33 13.36 -20.11
C ASN A 39 0.67 12.26 -21.13
N MET A 40 0.84 11.01 -20.69
CA MET A 40 1.03 9.87 -21.60
C MET A 40 -0.22 9.58 -22.44
N LEU A 41 -1.41 9.66 -21.83
CA LEU A 41 -2.69 9.49 -22.53
C LEU A 41 -2.94 10.64 -23.52
N GLU A 42 -2.64 11.87 -23.11
CA GLU A 42 -2.70 13.04 -24.00
C GLU A 42 -1.76 12.86 -25.19
N ALA A 43 -0.49 12.52 -24.93
CA ALA A 43 0.51 12.28 -25.98
C ALA A 43 0.08 11.21 -26.99
N LEU A 44 -0.60 10.15 -26.53
CA LEU A 44 -1.19 9.14 -27.40
C LEU A 44 -2.34 9.70 -28.24
N SER A 45 -3.22 10.49 -27.63
CA SER A 45 -4.40 11.07 -28.31
C SER A 45 -4.02 12.13 -29.35
N THR A 46 -2.93 12.88 -29.12
CA THR A 46 -2.37 13.87 -30.04
C THR A 46 -1.34 13.29 -30.99
N SER A 47 -1.11 11.98 -30.92
CA SER A 47 -0.13 11.33 -31.79
C SER A 47 -0.60 11.34 -33.24
N PRO A 48 0.32 11.44 -34.23
CA PRO A 48 -0.07 11.49 -35.63
C PRO A 48 -0.83 10.22 -36.03
N ASP A 49 -1.91 10.36 -36.82
CA ASP A 49 -2.81 9.28 -37.29
C ASP A 49 -2.10 8.02 -37.85
N SER A 50 -0.82 8.15 -38.23
CA SER A 50 0.09 7.08 -38.65
C SER A 50 0.40 5.98 -37.61
N ILE A 51 0.04 6.17 -36.33
CA ILE A 51 0.23 5.17 -35.27
C ILE A 51 -0.97 4.22 -35.17
N ASN A 52 -1.20 3.49 -36.25
CA ASN A 52 -2.34 2.59 -36.43
C ASN A 52 -2.16 1.18 -35.84
N ASN A 53 -0.99 0.87 -35.26
CA ASN A 53 -0.71 -0.43 -34.64
C ASN A 53 -0.13 -0.23 -33.24
N GLU A 54 -0.62 -1.04 -32.30
CA GLU A 54 -0.22 -1.13 -30.90
C GLU A 54 1.31 -1.14 -30.69
N ARG A 55 2.07 -1.87 -31.52
CA ARG A 55 3.53 -1.91 -31.43
C ARG A 55 4.19 -0.56 -31.70
N ARG A 56 3.56 0.30 -32.51
CA ARG A 56 4.04 1.67 -32.76
C ARG A 56 3.61 2.60 -31.63
N ARG A 57 2.40 2.45 -31.08
CA ARG A 57 1.90 3.22 -29.92
C ARG A 57 2.82 3.05 -28.71
N ARG A 58 3.20 1.81 -28.40
CA ARG A 58 4.13 1.51 -27.29
C ARG A 58 5.53 2.08 -27.52
N ARG A 59 6.05 1.98 -28.75
CA ARG A 59 7.36 2.57 -29.10
C ARG A 59 7.36 4.09 -29.01
N PHE A 60 6.28 4.72 -29.46
CA PHE A 60 6.07 6.16 -29.32
C PHE A 60 6.10 6.58 -27.85
N LEU A 61 5.35 5.89 -26.99
CA LEU A 61 5.37 6.14 -25.55
C LEU A 61 6.73 5.92 -24.90
N LEU A 62 7.48 4.89 -25.30
CA LEU A 62 8.84 4.67 -24.79
C LEU A 62 9.77 5.86 -25.11
N ASN A 63 9.72 6.37 -26.35
CA ASN A 63 10.49 7.54 -26.76
C ASN A 63 10.01 8.82 -26.05
N TRP A 64 8.70 8.93 -25.84
CA TRP A 64 8.11 10.03 -25.10
C TRP A 64 8.58 10.02 -23.64
N LEU A 65 8.59 8.86 -22.97
CA LEU A 65 9.11 8.69 -21.61
C LEU A 65 10.59 9.07 -21.48
N ASP A 66 11.41 8.75 -22.49
CA ASP A 66 12.83 9.16 -22.51
C ASP A 66 12.99 10.69 -22.49
N SER A 67 12.05 11.41 -23.12
CA SER A 67 12.02 12.87 -23.14
C SER A 67 11.42 13.44 -21.86
N ALA A 68 10.31 12.86 -21.38
CA ALA A 68 9.61 13.27 -20.18
C ALA A 68 10.49 13.17 -18.93
N ARG A 69 11.42 12.20 -18.86
CA ARG A 69 12.35 12.07 -17.74
C ARG A 69 13.25 13.30 -17.52
N GLN A 70 13.42 14.15 -18.54
CA GLN A 70 14.22 15.38 -18.44
C GLN A 70 13.41 16.59 -17.96
N MET A 71 12.08 16.47 -17.89
CA MET A 71 11.20 17.53 -17.44
C MET A 71 11.34 17.72 -15.93
N SER A 72 11.35 18.97 -15.47
CA SER A 72 11.50 19.32 -14.05
C SER A 72 10.36 18.77 -13.19
N GLU A 73 9.19 18.66 -13.77
CA GLU A 73 7.92 18.22 -13.19
C GLU A 73 7.97 16.74 -12.76
N PHE A 74 8.80 15.93 -13.42
CA PHE A 74 8.92 14.49 -13.14
C PHE A 74 10.25 14.11 -12.48
N ARG A 75 10.95 15.09 -11.91
CA ARG A 75 12.21 14.86 -11.20
C ARG A 75 11.93 14.02 -9.94
N GLY A 76 12.73 12.97 -9.72
CA GLY A 76 12.63 12.13 -8.52
C GLY A 76 11.78 10.87 -8.67
N MET A 77 11.38 10.51 -9.91
CA MET A 77 10.54 9.34 -10.18
C MET A 77 11.24 8.17 -10.93
N PRO A 78 12.52 7.83 -10.65
CA PRO A 78 13.27 6.88 -11.48
C PRO A 78 12.65 5.46 -11.48
N GLU A 79 11.99 5.07 -10.39
CA GLU A 79 11.37 3.76 -10.22
C GLU A 79 10.10 3.65 -11.05
N GLU A 80 9.26 4.68 -11.04
CA GLU A 80 8.02 4.78 -11.82
C GLU A 80 8.31 4.80 -13.31
N PHE A 81 9.32 5.57 -13.76
CA PHE A 81 9.80 5.52 -15.14
C PHE A 81 10.28 4.12 -15.53
N THR A 82 11.01 3.44 -14.65
CA THR A 82 11.52 2.08 -14.91
C THR A 82 10.37 1.08 -15.03
N ALA A 83 9.40 1.17 -14.14
CA ALA A 83 8.22 0.30 -14.12
C ALA A 83 7.34 0.53 -15.36
N LEU A 84 7.04 1.78 -15.72
CA LEU A 84 6.26 2.12 -16.93
C LEU A 84 6.95 1.61 -18.20
N ARG A 85 8.27 1.77 -18.33
CA ARG A 85 9.02 1.22 -19.49
C ARG A 85 8.88 -0.29 -19.59
N LYS A 86 9.03 -0.99 -18.46
CA LYS A 86 8.95 -2.45 -18.44
C LYS A 86 7.51 -2.91 -18.70
N LEU A 87 6.48 -2.21 -18.21
CA LEU A 87 5.07 -2.46 -18.54
C LEU A 87 4.78 -2.29 -20.03
N LEU A 88 5.31 -1.24 -20.66
CA LEU A 88 5.18 -1.01 -22.10
C LEU A 88 5.84 -2.11 -22.93
N ALA A 89 6.93 -2.70 -22.41
CA ALA A 89 7.70 -3.75 -23.08
C ALA A 89 7.10 -5.15 -22.94
N THR A 90 6.44 -5.48 -21.82
CA THR A 90 6.03 -6.87 -21.52
C THR A 90 4.58 -7.21 -21.82
N ASN A 91 3.66 -6.24 -21.75
CA ASN A 91 2.22 -6.53 -21.77
C ASN A 91 1.59 -6.23 -23.14
N THR A 92 1.91 -7.00 -24.18
CA THR A 92 1.54 -6.68 -25.58
C THR A 92 0.12 -7.01 -25.98
N ASP A 93 -0.58 -7.84 -25.19
CA ASP A 93 -1.87 -8.41 -25.57
C ASP A 93 -3.04 -7.46 -25.27
N ILE A 94 -2.83 -6.52 -24.34
CA ILE A 94 -3.82 -5.50 -23.96
C ILE A 94 -3.45 -4.17 -24.64
N PRO A 95 -4.42 -3.44 -25.23
CA PRO A 95 -4.17 -2.10 -25.76
C PRO A 95 -3.55 -1.17 -24.71
N VAL A 96 -2.43 -0.51 -25.03
CA VAL A 96 -1.67 0.31 -24.08
C VAL A 96 -2.51 1.46 -23.51
N GLU A 97 -3.40 2.02 -24.32
CA GLU A 97 -4.34 3.07 -23.90
C GLU A 97 -5.27 2.57 -22.79
N ASN A 98 -5.78 1.35 -22.90
CA ASN A 98 -6.62 0.74 -21.87
C ASN A 98 -5.81 0.48 -20.60
N THR A 99 -4.58 -0.02 -20.73
CA THR A 99 -3.70 -0.22 -19.58
C THR A 99 -3.40 1.09 -18.85
N LEU A 100 -3.13 2.18 -19.58
CA LEU A 100 -2.88 3.50 -19.00
C LEU A 100 -4.15 4.07 -18.36
N LYS A 101 -5.32 3.93 -18.98
CA LYS A 101 -6.61 4.32 -18.39
C LYS A 101 -6.89 3.55 -17.10
N SER A 102 -6.66 2.23 -17.07
CA SER A 102 -6.81 1.43 -15.85
C SER A 102 -5.80 1.80 -14.77
N LEU A 103 -4.56 2.15 -15.13
CA LEU A 103 -3.58 2.66 -14.17
C LEU A 103 -3.98 4.03 -13.62
N LEU A 104 -4.48 4.93 -14.48
CA LEU A 104 -4.93 6.26 -14.08
C LEU A 104 -6.16 6.17 -13.18
N GLU A 105 -7.14 5.35 -13.55
CA GLU A 105 -8.30 5.04 -12.72
C GLU A 105 -7.87 4.43 -11.38
N SER A 106 -6.94 3.47 -11.39
CA SER A 106 -6.37 2.92 -10.16
C SER A 106 -5.60 3.95 -9.34
N GLY A 107 -4.92 4.92 -9.97
CA GLY A 107 -4.17 5.98 -9.31
C GLY A 107 -5.08 7.00 -8.64
N HIS A 108 -6.10 7.47 -9.36
CA HIS A 108 -7.18 8.29 -8.80
C HIS A 108 -7.89 7.56 -7.66
N ASN A 109 -8.17 6.27 -7.84
CA ASN A 109 -8.78 5.43 -6.83
C ASN A 109 -7.87 5.18 -5.62
N ALA A 110 -6.56 5.03 -5.80
CA ALA A 110 -5.63 4.84 -4.70
C ALA A 110 -5.50 6.07 -3.78
N ALA A 111 -5.65 7.27 -4.33
CA ALA A 111 -5.78 8.49 -3.53
C ALA A 111 -7.10 8.51 -2.72
N LEU A 112 -8.15 7.84 -3.22
CA LEU A 112 -9.48 7.79 -2.60
C LEU A 112 -9.67 6.63 -1.62
N TYR A 113 -8.88 5.56 -1.72
CA TYR A 113 -9.08 4.33 -0.93
C TYR A 113 -7.99 4.14 0.13
N ASP A 114 -8.43 4.09 1.39
CA ASP A 114 -7.59 3.92 2.58
C ASP A 114 -6.64 2.71 2.48
N LEU A 115 -7.04 1.61 1.83
CA LEU A 115 -6.21 0.41 1.72
C LEU A 115 -4.89 0.66 0.97
N TYR A 116 -4.88 1.55 -0.02
CA TYR A 116 -3.66 1.86 -0.78
C TYR A 116 -2.72 2.74 0.02
N ARG A 117 -3.22 3.85 0.59
CA ARG A 117 -2.46 4.71 1.52
C ARG A 117 -1.89 3.92 2.69
N PHE A 118 -2.68 3.00 3.23
CA PHE A 118 -2.26 2.11 4.32
C PHE A 118 -1.11 1.17 3.90
N ARG A 119 -1.17 0.61 2.69
CA ARG A 119 -0.10 -0.24 2.14
C ARG A 119 1.16 0.57 1.82
N ALA A 120 1.02 1.81 1.37
CA ALA A 120 2.14 2.72 1.15
C ALA A 120 2.88 3.02 2.46
N ALA A 121 2.15 3.38 3.53
CA ALA A 121 2.74 3.55 4.86
C ALA A 121 3.53 2.31 5.34
N LEU A 122 2.95 1.11 5.16
CA LEU A 122 3.63 -0.13 5.50
C LEU A 122 4.88 -0.37 4.63
N ALA A 123 4.82 -0.06 3.33
CA ALA A 123 5.98 -0.18 2.45
C ALA A 123 7.14 0.73 2.88
N THR A 124 6.82 1.97 3.26
CA THR A 124 7.80 2.94 3.82
C THR A 124 8.39 2.44 5.13
N CYS A 125 7.57 1.89 6.04
CA CYS A 125 8.09 1.27 7.25
C CYS A 125 9.07 0.12 6.92
N ARG A 126 8.73 -0.71 5.92
CA ARG A 126 9.58 -1.82 5.48
C ARG A 126 10.92 -1.34 4.93
N SER A 127 10.93 -0.28 4.12
CA SER A 127 12.18 0.29 3.56
C SER A 127 13.10 0.83 4.64
N LEU A 128 12.52 1.35 5.74
CA LEU A 128 13.27 1.76 6.94
C LEU A 128 13.75 0.59 7.80
N GLY A 129 13.41 -0.66 7.46
CA GLY A 129 13.87 -1.87 8.13
C GLY A 129 12.91 -2.45 9.16
N TRP A 130 11.64 -2.05 9.15
CA TRP A 130 10.59 -2.72 9.94
C TRP A 130 10.18 -4.06 9.31
N GLN A 131 10.08 -5.08 10.15
CA GLN A 131 9.58 -6.39 9.72
C GLN A 131 8.05 -6.43 9.91
N ILE A 132 7.32 -6.68 8.83
CA ILE A 132 5.86 -6.59 8.83
C ILE A 132 5.28 -7.99 8.80
N GLY A 133 4.36 -8.27 9.72
CA GLY A 133 3.65 -9.54 9.78
C GLY A 133 2.21 -9.36 10.22
N THR A 134 1.42 -10.39 10.04
CA THR A 134 0.02 -10.47 10.49
C THR A 134 -0.08 -11.60 11.51
N CYS A 135 -0.72 -11.33 12.64
CA CYS A 135 -1.11 -12.33 13.61
C CYS A 135 -2.34 -13.06 13.06
N ALA A 136 -2.20 -14.36 12.83
CA ALA A 136 -3.27 -15.13 12.20
C ALA A 136 -4.45 -15.36 13.15
N TRP A 137 -4.18 -15.41 14.46
CA TRP A 137 -5.16 -15.77 15.48
C TRP A 137 -4.92 -15.04 16.80
N ASN A 138 -5.99 -14.52 17.41
CA ASN A 138 -5.91 -13.73 18.65
C ASN A 138 -5.33 -14.52 19.85
N ASP A 139 -5.54 -15.83 19.91
CA ASP A 139 -5.00 -16.72 20.95
C ASP A 139 -3.48 -16.92 20.84
N GLN A 140 -2.89 -16.63 19.68
CA GLN A 140 -1.45 -16.70 19.43
C GLN A 140 -0.73 -15.36 19.60
N LEU A 141 -1.45 -14.29 19.94
CA LEU A 141 -0.88 -12.95 20.02
C LEU A 141 0.34 -12.86 20.95
N LEU A 142 0.25 -13.44 22.14
CA LEU A 142 1.33 -13.40 23.12
C LEU A 142 2.55 -14.19 22.64
N SER A 143 2.34 -15.41 22.13
CA SER A 143 3.43 -16.27 21.67
C SER A 143 4.12 -15.69 20.43
N GLU A 144 3.38 -15.13 19.50
CA GLU A 144 3.92 -14.43 18.34
C GLU A 144 4.69 -13.17 18.75
N THR A 145 4.12 -12.34 19.64
CA THR A 145 4.77 -11.12 20.13
C THR A 145 6.11 -11.45 20.80
N LEU A 146 6.15 -12.46 21.67
CA LEU A 146 7.38 -12.89 22.34
C LEU A 146 8.40 -13.49 21.35
N SER A 147 7.95 -14.30 20.39
CA SER A 147 8.79 -14.87 19.34
C SER A 147 9.47 -13.78 18.50
N ARG A 148 8.71 -12.73 18.13
CA ARG A 148 9.26 -11.56 17.41
C ARG A 148 10.23 -10.77 18.29
N ALA A 149 9.93 -10.59 19.57
CA ALA A 149 10.81 -9.89 20.50
C ALA A 149 12.17 -10.58 20.69
N GLN A 150 12.21 -11.92 20.69
CA GLN A 150 13.44 -12.69 20.79
C GLN A 150 14.42 -12.40 19.64
N THR A 151 13.94 -11.96 18.47
CA THR A 151 14.84 -11.60 17.36
C THR A 151 15.60 -10.30 17.63
N GLY A 152 15.11 -9.45 18.54
CA GLY A 152 15.61 -8.10 18.85
C GLY A 152 15.53 -7.12 17.68
N LYS A 153 14.76 -7.44 16.65
CA LYS A 153 14.49 -6.55 15.52
C LYS A 153 13.22 -5.74 15.78
N ARG A 154 12.98 -4.75 14.94
CA ARG A 154 11.76 -3.94 14.92
C ARG A 154 10.69 -4.65 14.09
N HIS A 155 9.49 -4.83 14.65
CA HIS A 155 8.37 -5.46 13.97
C HIS A 155 7.09 -4.66 14.09
N ILE A 156 6.31 -4.66 13.02
CA ILE A 156 4.91 -4.25 13.01
C ILE A 156 4.09 -5.52 12.84
N LEU A 157 3.41 -5.93 13.91
CA LEU A 157 2.53 -7.10 13.89
C LEU A 157 1.08 -6.65 13.85
N GLN A 158 0.41 -6.84 12.71
CA GLN A 158 -1.01 -6.54 12.54
C GLN A 158 -1.85 -7.56 13.31
N LEU A 159 -2.82 -7.07 14.09
CA LEU A 159 -3.59 -7.87 15.05
C LEU A 159 -4.95 -8.30 14.52
N ASN A 160 -5.53 -7.53 13.59
CA ASN A 160 -6.80 -7.82 12.96
C ASN A 160 -6.62 -8.09 11.46
N SER A 161 -7.52 -8.85 10.84
CA SER A 161 -7.42 -9.19 9.43
C SER A 161 -7.63 -7.96 8.52
N THR A 162 -6.90 -7.91 7.40
CA THR A 162 -7.11 -6.88 6.37
C THR A 162 -8.51 -6.98 5.74
N GLY A 163 -9.04 -8.20 5.59
CA GLY A 163 -10.39 -8.40 5.02
C GLY A 163 -11.51 -7.92 5.95
N ASP A 164 -11.19 -7.75 7.23
CA ASP A 164 -12.07 -7.24 8.26
C ASP A 164 -11.97 -5.72 8.40
N THR A 165 -10.81 -5.14 8.09
CA THR A 165 -10.54 -3.71 8.29
C THR A 165 -10.92 -2.85 7.10
N PHE A 166 -10.94 -3.44 5.90
CA PHE A 166 -11.26 -2.76 4.66
C PHE A 166 -12.42 -3.44 3.95
N SER A 167 -13.32 -2.63 3.41
CA SER A 167 -14.35 -3.07 2.47
C SER A 167 -13.74 -3.64 1.19
N THR A 168 -14.56 -4.31 0.38
CA THR A 168 -14.17 -4.84 -0.93
C THR A 168 -13.70 -3.77 -1.90
N THR A 169 -14.12 -2.51 -1.71
CA THR A 169 -13.67 -1.36 -2.50
C THR A 169 -12.38 -0.73 -1.96
N GLY A 170 -11.86 -1.19 -0.81
CA GLY A 170 -10.63 -0.68 -0.22
C GLY A 170 -10.81 0.53 0.71
N ARG A 171 -12.04 0.95 0.99
CA ARG A 171 -12.34 1.91 2.06
C ARG A 171 -12.18 1.24 3.43
N MET A 172 -11.54 1.91 4.36
CA MET A 172 -11.41 1.46 5.74
C MET A 172 -12.76 1.56 6.44
N ILE A 173 -13.14 0.49 7.13
CA ILE A 173 -14.42 0.38 7.84
C ILE A 173 -14.24 0.23 9.35
N ARG A 174 -13.03 -0.15 9.79
CA ARG A 174 -12.59 -0.18 11.19
C ARG A 174 -11.07 0.02 11.25
N PRO A 175 -10.51 0.56 12.34
CA PRO A 175 -9.07 0.78 12.45
C PRO A 175 -8.28 -0.52 12.39
N VAL A 176 -7.09 -0.44 11.81
CA VAL A 176 -6.12 -1.53 11.86
C VAL A 176 -5.36 -1.43 13.17
N ALA A 177 -5.34 -2.53 13.93
CA ALA A 177 -4.59 -2.59 15.18
C ALA A 177 -3.23 -3.26 14.93
N PHE A 178 -2.18 -2.65 15.47
CA PHE A 178 -0.81 -3.16 15.41
C PHE A 178 -0.23 -3.31 16.79
N SER A 179 0.66 -4.30 16.93
CA SER A 179 1.67 -4.35 17.99
C SER A 179 3.01 -3.94 17.39
N LEU A 180 3.53 -2.79 17.81
CA LEU A 180 4.87 -2.30 17.50
C LEU A 180 5.84 -2.94 18.49
N ILE A 181 6.66 -3.86 18.00
CA ILE A 181 7.63 -4.60 18.83
C ILE A 181 9.02 -4.08 18.51
N HIS A 182 9.70 -3.50 19.49
CA HIS A 182 10.99 -2.84 19.25
C HIS A 182 11.90 -2.86 20.49
N PRO A 183 13.21 -2.71 20.32
CA PRO A 183 14.11 -2.43 21.44
C PRO A 183 13.70 -1.17 22.19
N ALA A 184 13.80 -1.16 23.51
CA ALA A 184 13.40 -0.03 24.35
C ALA A 184 14.19 1.27 24.10
N THR A 185 15.34 1.16 23.42
CA THR A 185 16.18 2.30 23.04
C THR A 185 15.73 3.01 21.76
N ILE A 186 14.78 2.43 21.02
CA ILE A 186 14.32 2.97 19.73
C ILE A 186 13.02 3.74 19.94
N ASN A 187 12.98 4.96 19.42
CA ASN A 187 11.73 5.71 19.27
C ASN A 187 10.97 5.22 18.04
N THR A 188 9.66 4.99 18.16
CA THR A 188 8.80 4.57 17.05
C THR A 188 7.89 5.68 16.54
N SER A 189 8.11 6.93 16.94
CA SER A 189 7.41 8.09 16.37
C SER A 189 7.51 8.16 14.85
N GLU A 190 8.59 7.61 14.25
CA GLU A 190 8.73 7.50 12.79
C GLU A 190 7.57 6.74 12.13
N VAL A 191 7.07 5.67 12.77
CA VAL A 191 5.95 4.88 12.24
C VAL A 191 4.67 5.70 12.29
N GLU A 192 4.48 6.44 13.38
CA GLU A 192 3.32 7.32 13.57
C GLU A 192 3.33 8.51 12.61
N GLU A 193 4.51 9.07 12.30
CA GLU A 193 4.67 10.11 11.27
C GLU A 193 4.30 9.58 9.89
N ILE A 194 4.83 8.41 9.50
CA ILE A 194 4.52 7.79 8.20
C ILE A 194 3.01 7.58 7.99
N PHE A 195 2.31 7.06 9.00
CA PHE A 195 0.85 6.89 8.88
C PHE A 195 0.10 8.23 8.88
N ARG A 196 0.56 9.24 9.61
CA ARG A 196 -0.04 10.59 9.59
C ARG A 196 0.18 11.31 8.27
N ASP A 197 1.37 11.15 7.67
CA ASP A 197 1.66 11.63 6.33
C ASP A 197 0.69 10.99 5.34
N GLU A 198 0.39 9.69 5.50
CA GLU A 198 -0.66 8.97 4.77
C GLU A 198 -2.12 9.40 5.04
N GLY A 199 -2.31 10.43 5.88
CA GLY A 199 -3.60 11.00 6.21
C GLY A 199 -4.41 10.16 7.21
N PHE A 200 -3.77 9.22 7.91
CA PHE A 200 -4.41 8.46 8.96
C PHE A 200 -4.37 9.17 10.31
N MET A 201 -5.41 8.93 11.09
CA MET A 201 -5.44 9.21 12.51
C MET A 201 -4.93 8.00 13.29
N LEU A 202 -4.34 8.29 14.44
CA LEU A 202 -3.72 7.30 15.31
C LEU A 202 -4.35 7.35 16.69
N ALA A 203 -4.52 6.17 17.29
CA ALA A 203 -4.91 6.05 18.68
C ALA A 203 -3.99 5.05 19.38
N HIS A 204 -3.46 5.44 20.54
CA HIS A 204 -2.50 4.64 21.29
C HIS A 204 -3.22 3.68 22.23
N GLY A 205 -2.81 2.43 22.20
CA GLY A 205 -3.23 1.42 23.18
C GLY A 205 -2.15 1.19 24.24
N ARG A 206 -2.19 -0.01 24.84
CA ARG A 206 -1.28 -0.40 25.92
C ARG A 206 0.17 -0.51 25.44
N GLU A 207 1.09 -0.05 26.28
CA GLU A 207 2.52 -0.35 26.16
C GLU A 207 2.95 -1.33 27.25
N CYS A 208 3.74 -2.34 26.88
CA CYS A 208 4.21 -3.39 27.77
C CYS A 208 5.69 -3.69 27.55
N SER A 209 6.44 -3.86 28.63
CA SER A 209 7.78 -4.44 28.58
C SER A 209 7.72 -5.95 28.38
N LEU A 210 8.50 -6.47 27.43
CA LEU A 210 8.54 -7.89 27.08
C LEU A 210 9.69 -8.60 27.82
N ASN A 211 9.57 -8.62 29.15
CA ASN A 211 10.59 -9.14 30.07
C ASN A 211 10.92 -10.63 29.86
N GLY A 212 10.03 -11.39 29.21
CA GLY A 212 10.24 -12.81 28.86
C GLY A 212 11.06 -13.05 27.59
N SER A 213 11.48 -12.00 26.88
CA SER A 213 12.24 -12.13 25.62
C SER A 213 13.75 -12.32 25.80
N GLY A 214 14.25 -12.19 27.04
CA GLY A 214 15.69 -12.16 27.32
C GLY A 214 16.41 -10.92 26.80
N ARG A 215 15.65 -9.93 26.31
CA ARG A 215 16.12 -8.66 25.74
C ARG A 215 15.25 -7.52 26.27
N ASN A 216 15.79 -6.30 26.27
CA ASN A 216 15.03 -5.11 26.66
C ASN A 216 14.15 -4.65 25.49
N MET A 217 13.00 -5.29 25.35
CA MET A 217 12.04 -5.07 24.25
C MET A 217 10.73 -4.50 24.79
N LEU A 218 10.10 -3.63 24.02
CA LEU A 218 8.79 -3.06 24.26
C LEU A 218 7.81 -3.54 23.19
N SER A 219 6.54 -3.63 23.57
CA SER A 219 5.39 -3.79 22.69
C SER A 219 4.43 -2.64 22.94
N ARG A 220 4.06 -1.90 21.90
CA ARG A 220 3.06 -0.84 21.98
C ARG A 220 1.93 -1.12 21.00
N ILE A 221 0.69 -1.04 21.47
CA ILE A 221 -0.47 -1.12 20.61
C ILE A 221 -0.72 0.22 19.93
N LEU A 222 -0.90 0.20 18.61
CA LEU A 222 -1.24 1.37 17.79
C LEU A 222 -2.46 1.03 16.92
N HIS A 223 -3.49 1.86 16.99
CA HIS A 223 -4.65 1.80 16.12
C HIS A 223 -4.52 2.85 15.02
N VAL A 224 -4.65 2.43 13.76
CA VAL A 224 -4.57 3.30 12.58
C VAL A 224 -5.93 3.34 11.90
N GLY A 225 -6.53 4.53 11.87
CA GLY A 225 -7.86 4.78 11.37
C GLY A 225 -7.96 6.11 10.61
N HIS A 226 -9.17 6.56 10.26
CA HIS A 226 -9.41 7.91 9.76
C HIS A 226 -10.58 8.55 10.52
N SER A 227 -10.69 9.89 10.47
CA SER A 227 -11.66 10.68 11.24
C SER A 227 -13.14 10.37 10.96
N GLY A 228 -13.42 9.67 9.87
CA GLY A 228 -14.78 9.30 9.45
C GLY A 228 -15.22 7.92 9.93
N LEU A 229 -14.38 7.20 10.69
CA LEU A 229 -14.77 5.96 11.37
C LEU A 229 -15.59 6.30 12.63
N ALA A 230 -16.62 5.50 12.90
CA ALA A 230 -17.40 5.65 14.13
C ALA A 230 -16.51 5.41 15.36
N GLU A 231 -16.72 6.17 16.43
CA GLU A 231 -15.93 6.03 17.67
C GLU A 231 -15.97 4.60 18.23
N GLU A 232 -17.11 3.92 18.10
CA GLU A 232 -17.35 2.54 18.50
C GLU A 232 -16.40 1.54 17.82
N GLU A 233 -15.96 1.84 16.59
CA GLU A 233 -15.06 0.97 15.82
C GLU A 233 -13.60 1.09 16.27
N TRP A 234 -13.24 2.14 17.02
CA TRP A 234 -11.84 2.36 17.42
C TRP A 234 -11.29 1.35 18.41
N GLY A 235 -12.09 0.36 18.84
CA GLY A 235 -11.64 -0.71 19.73
C GLY A 235 -11.11 -0.16 21.06
N MET A 236 -11.46 1.10 21.39
CA MET A 236 -11.23 1.75 22.67
C MET A 236 -12.26 1.21 23.65
N ASP A 237 -12.13 -0.08 23.95
CA ASP A 237 -12.96 -0.69 24.96
C ASP A 237 -12.48 -0.13 26.31
N ASN A 238 -13.32 0.71 26.93
CA ASN A 238 -13.16 1.27 28.28
C ASN A 238 -13.01 0.18 29.38
N SER A 239 -12.94 -1.10 29.00
CA SER A 239 -12.83 -2.29 29.82
C SER A 239 -11.37 -2.71 30.13
N LEU A 240 -10.36 -2.18 29.43
CA LEU A 240 -8.93 -2.41 29.76
C LEU A 240 -8.35 -1.40 30.77
N LEU A 241 -9.21 -0.55 31.35
CA LEU A 241 -8.88 0.38 32.43
C LEU A 241 -8.91 -0.23 33.85
N LEU A 242 -9.08 -1.55 34.01
CA LEU A 242 -9.13 -2.16 35.34
C LEU A 242 -8.17 -3.36 35.49
N HIS A 243 -7.19 -3.12 36.38
CA HIS A 243 -6.22 -4.00 37.05
C HIS A 243 -4.82 -4.17 36.44
#